data_AF-A0A6L7PBQ3-F1
#
_entry.id   AF-A0A6L7PBQ3-F1
#
_cell.length_a   1.000
_cell.length_b   1.000
_cell.length_c   1.000
_cell.angle_alpha   90.00
_cell.angle_beta   90.00
_cell.angle_gamma   90.00
#
_symmetry.space_group_name_H-M   'P 1'
#
loop_
_entity.id
_entity.type
_entity.pdbx_description
1 polymer ?
#
loop_
_entity_poly.entity_id
_entity_poly.type
_entity_poly.pdbx_seq_one_letter_code
_entity_poly.pdbx_strand_id
1 'polypeptide(L)'
;MAKVAPQDFDIDQVRAEYVGKLGQRSDGLYPVEHDPIRRHEHMCYGTNPLFLDPQYGSESQYGQTIAPGVMADYFAGDGTWPSWNGGHEIPSRGDPALDVPTIGDRAINLSTTWEFLRPIKVGDRLWSQPSVADVFVKPIRLDPNAIWIVNETRFYNQDDELVAISRNTGLRHREPGEVEASPDPLGLQEK
;
A
#
# COMPACT_ATOMS: atom_id res chain seq x y z
N MET A 1 -3.12 -0.13 -13.53
CA MET A 1 -3.30 1.30 -13.84
C MET A 1 -3.56 1.39 -15.31
N ALA A 2 -4.78 1.76 -15.65
CA ALA A 2 -5.21 1.94 -17.02
C ALA A 2 -4.47 3.13 -17.64
N LYS A 3 -3.64 2.85 -18.65
CA LYS A 3 -3.03 3.91 -19.44
C LYS A 3 -4.09 4.51 -20.35
N VAL A 4 -4.26 5.83 -20.28
CA VAL A 4 -5.21 6.59 -21.12
C VAL A 4 -4.45 7.53 -22.05
N ALA A 5 -5.07 7.90 -23.16
CA ALA A 5 -4.47 8.88 -24.05
C ALA A 5 -4.47 10.27 -23.38
N PRO A 6 -3.45 11.12 -23.63
CA PRO A 6 -3.35 12.39 -22.90
C PRO A 6 -4.53 13.33 -23.11
N GLN A 7 -5.15 13.34 -24.29
CA GLN A 7 -6.34 14.16 -24.56
C GLN A 7 -7.58 13.75 -23.76
N ASP A 8 -7.59 12.52 -23.24
CA ASP A 8 -8.69 11.96 -22.45
C ASP A 8 -8.40 12.03 -20.94
N PHE A 9 -7.25 12.63 -20.55
CA PHE A 9 -6.83 12.75 -19.15
C PHE A 9 -7.12 14.14 -18.60
N ASP A 10 -8.00 14.19 -17.60
CA ASP A 10 -8.28 15.39 -16.81
C ASP A 10 -7.95 15.11 -15.33
N ILE A 11 -6.93 15.79 -14.80
CA ILE A 11 -6.49 15.59 -13.42
C ILE A 11 -7.56 15.98 -12.40
N ASP A 12 -8.37 17.00 -12.66
CA ASP A 12 -9.39 17.45 -11.72
C ASP A 12 -10.55 16.46 -11.67
N GLN A 13 -10.93 15.89 -12.82
CA GLN A 13 -11.88 14.78 -12.88
C GLN A 13 -11.35 13.55 -12.15
N VAL A 14 -10.09 13.16 -12.40
CA VAL A 14 -9.47 12.01 -11.74
C VAL A 14 -9.43 12.20 -10.22
N ARG A 15 -9.06 13.39 -9.74
CA ARG A 15 -9.05 13.69 -8.31
C ARG A 15 -10.45 13.60 -7.72
N ALA A 16 -11.45 14.18 -8.38
CA ALA A 16 -12.83 14.14 -7.92
C ALA A 16 -13.40 12.72 -7.83
N GLU A 17 -12.99 11.83 -8.74
CA GLU A 17 -13.48 10.44 -8.76
C GLU A 17 -12.74 9.52 -7.78
N TYR A 18 -11.41 9.68 -7.65
CA TYR A 18 -10.58 8.70 -6.95
C TYR A 18 -10.17 9.14 -5.54
N VAL A 19 -9.96 10.42 -5.27
CA VAL A 19 -9.49 10.85 -3.94
C VAL A 19 -10.57 10.58 -2.89
N GLY A 20 -10.19 9.85 -1.84
CA GLY A 20 -11.08 9.36 -0.79
C GLY A 20 -11.87 8.10 -1.17
N LYS A 21 -11.75 7.59 -2.40
CA LYS A 21 -12.38 6.34 -2.83
C LYS A 21 -11.80 5.19 -2.02
N LEU A 22 -12.69 4.45 -1.37
CA LEU A 22 -12.35 3.26 -0.61
C LEU A 22 -12.30 2.05 -1.54
N GLY A 23 -11.29 1.23 -1.33
CA GLY A 23 -11.23 -0.09 -1.93
C GLY A 23 -11.97 -1.15 -1.11
N GLN A 24 -11.96 -2.36 -1.63
CA GLN A 24 -12.50 -3.54 -1.01
C GLN A 24 -11.75 -3.82 0.30
N ARG A 25 -12.52 -4.13 1.33
CA ARG A 25 -11.98 -4.69 2.58
C ARG A 25 -11.35 -6.05 2.29
N SER A 26 -10.15 -6.25 2.79
CA SER A 26 -9.49 -7.56 2.82
C SER A 26 -9.38 -8.03 4.26
N ASP A 27 -9.89 -9.21 4.54
CA ASP A 27 -9.80 -9.85 5.84
C ASP A 27 -8.60 -10.78 5.88
N GLY A 28 -7.78 -10.66 6.92
CA GLY A 28 -6.66 -11.54 7.20
C GLY A 28 -7.12 -12.99 7.33
N LEU A 29 -6.48 -13.89 6.58
CA LEU A 29 -6.86 -15.30 6.57
C LEU A 29 -6.63 -15.97 7.94
N TYR A 30 -5.54 -15.61 8.60
CA TYR A 30 -5.10 -16.19 9.86
C TYR A 30 -4.99 -15.11 10.94
N PRO A 31 -5.14 -15.47 12.23
CA PRO A 31 -4.77 -14.56 13.29
C PRO A 31 -3.26 -14.25 13.23
N VAL A 32 -2.84 -13.23 13.97
CA VAL A 32 -1.42 -12.93 14.18
C VAL A 32 -0.76 -14.07 14.93
N GLU A 33 0.33 -14.60 14.39
CA GLU A 33 1.00 -15.82 14.89
C GLU A 33 2.50 -15.59 15.15
N HIS A 34 3.06 -16.35 16.09
CA HIS A 34 4.47 -16.27 16.45
C HIS A 34 5.42 -16.63 15.31
N ASP A 35 5.12 -17.66 14.52
CA ASP A 35 6.10 -18.19 13.56
C ASP A 35 6.36 -17.23 12.38
N PRO A 36 5.34 -16.56 11.78
CA PRO A 36 5.60 -15.51 10.81
C PRO A 36 6.39 -14.33 11.38
N ILE A 37 6.09 -13.90 12.63
CA ILE A 37 6.85 -12.83 13.31
C ILE A 37 8.31 -13.22 13.44
N ARG A 38 8.59 -14.42 13.96
CA ARG A 38 9.95 -14.95 14.10
C ARG A 38 10.69 -15.00 12.77
N ARG A 39 10.05 -15.47 11.70
CA ARG A 39 10.64 -15.52 10.35
C ARG A 39 10.97 -14.13 9.82
N HIS A 40 10.06 -13.16 10.01
CA HIS A 40 10.29 -11.77 9.62
C HIS A 40 11.48 -11.17 10.35
N GLU A 41 11.50 -11.28 11.68
CA GLU A 41 12.61 -10.78 12.50
C GLU A 41 13.94 -11.43 12.09
N HIS A 42 13.97 -12.75 11.91
CA HIS A 42 15.20 -13.43 11.45
C HIS A 42 15.68 -12.95 10.07
N MET A 43 14.74 -12.72 9.14
CA MET A 43 15.05 -12.17 7.80
C MET A 43 15.59 -10.74 7.89
N CYS A 44 15.06 -9.94 8.81
CA CYS A 44 15.43 -8.54 9.03
C CYS A 44 16.58 -8.37 10.04
N TYR A 45 17.19 -9.46 10.51
CA TYR A 45 18.18 -9.48 11.59
C TYR A 45 17.70 -8.81 12.89
N GLY A 46 16.38 -8.80 13.11
CA GLY A 46 15.73 -8.30 14.32
C GLY A 46 15.92 -9.25 15.49
N THR A 47 16.19 -8.69 16.67
CA THR A 47 16.48 -9.42 17.91
C THR A 47 15.65 -8.93 19.09
N ASN A 48 14.61 -8.12 18.84
CA ASN A 48 13.82 -7.52 19.90
C ASN A 48 12.98 -8.61 20.61
N PRO A 49 13.20 -8.87 21.92
CA PRO A 49 12.50 -9.93 22.62
C PRO A 49 10.98 -9.68 22.74
N LEU A 50 10.51 -8.44 22.59
CA LEU A 50 9.07 -8.13 22.53
C LEU A 50 8.34 -8.86 21.41
N PHE A 51 9.05 -9.21 20.33
CA PHE A 51 8.51 -9.88 19.15
C PHE A 51 8.79 -11.39 19.15
N LEU A 52 9.87 -11.81 19.81
CA LEU A 52 10.43 -13.16 19.69
C LEU A 52 10.24 -14.06 20.90
N ASP A 53 10.07 -13.48 22.09
CA ASP A 53 10.00 -14.22 23.35
C ASP A 53 8.60 -14.07 23.99
N PRO A 54 7.79 -15.14 24.02
CA PRO A 54 6.48 -15.12 24.67
C PRO A 54 6.48 -14.76 26.14
N GLN A 55 7.51 -15.18 26.89
CA GLN A 55 7.63 -14.84 28.30
C GLN A 55 7.96 -13.36 28.47
N TYR A 56 8.93 -12.85 27.69
CA TYR A 56 9.26 -11.43 27.75
C TYR A 56 8.07 -10.54 27.34
N GLY A 57 7.32 -10.94 26.31
CA GLY A 57 6.12 -10.24 25.86
C GLY A 57 5.04 -10.17 26.95
N SER A 58 4.77 -11.28 27.65
CA SER A 58 3.75 -11.32 28.71
C SER A 58 4.12 -10.52 29.95
N GLU A 59 5.40 -10.45 30.30
CA GLU A 59 5.94 -9.64 31.41
C GLU A 59 6.09 -8.15 31.05
N SER A 60 5.95 -7.79 29.77
CA SER A 60 6.05 -6.41 29.29
C SER A 60 4.77 -5.59 29.56
N GLN A 61 4.83 -4.27 29.30
CA GLN A 61 3.67 -3.37 29.37
C GLN A 61 2.50 -3.77 28.43
N TYR A 62 2.76 -4.63 27.43
CA TYR A 62 1.75 -5.06 26.47
C TYR A 62 0.97 -6.30 26.93
N GLY A 63 1.44 -7.00 27.96
CA GLY A 63 0.81 -8.19 28.55
C GLY A 63 0.83 -9.43 27.67
N GLN A 64 1.45 -9.38 26.49
CA GLN A 64 1.66 -10.50 25.57
C GLN A 64 2.65 -10.12 24.46
N THR A 65 3.09 -11.11 23.66
CA THR A 65 3.89 -10.86 22.46
C THR A 65 3.13 -10.03 21.45
N ILE A 66 3.84 -9.05 20.88
CA ILE A 66 3.32 -8.19 19.83
C ILE A 66 4.04 -8.46 18.51
N ALA A 67 3.41 -8.11 17.40
CA ALA A 67 4.04 -8.13 16.09
C ALA A 67 4.75 -6.79 15.82
N PRO A 68 5.85 -6.80 15.04
CA PRO A 68 6.36 -5.58 14.42
C PRO A 68 5.25 -4.92 13.58
N GLY A 69 5.04 -3.62 13.75
CA GLY A 69 3.93 -2.92 13.10
C GLY A 69 3.94 -3.02 11.58
N VAL A 70 5.12 -3.11 10.95
CA VAL A 70 5.28 -3.30 9.49
C VAL A 70 4.68 -4.61 8.98
N MET A 71 4.38 -5.57 9.86
CA MET A 71 3.71 -6.81 9.51
C MET A 71 2.18 -6.71 9.47
N ALA A 72 1.59 -5.52 9.71
CA ALA A 72 0.14 -5.32 9.61
C ALA A 72 -0.41 -5.79 8.25
N ASP A 73 0.26 -5.44 7.16
CA ASP A 73 -0.14 -5.82 5.80
C ASP A 73 -0.05 -7.33 5.55
N TYR A 74 0.95 -7.99 6.15
CA TYR A 74 1.09 -9.44 6.05
C TYR A 74 -0.09 -10.17 6.72
N PHE A 75 -0.49 -9.73 7.91
CA PHE A 75 -1.56 -10.37 8.68
C PHE A 75 -2.97 -9.94 8.27
N ALA A 76 -3.13 -8.73 7.71
CA ALA A 76 -4.41 -8.25 7.20
C ALA A 76 -4.67 -8.62 5.73
N GLY A 77 -3.69 -9.21 5.06
CA GLY A 77 -3.80 -9.70 3.70
C GLY A 77 -4.43 -11.08 3.61
N ASP A 78 -4.96 -11.41 2.43
CA ASP A 78 -5.64 -12.66 2.11
C ASP A 78 -4.70 -13.86 1.86
N GLY A 79 -3.41 -13.71 2.16
CA GLY A 79 -2.39 -14.74 1.96
C GLY A 79 -2.12 -14.96 0.48
N THR A 80 -1.21 -14.16 -0.09
CA THR A 80 -0.91 -14.14 -1.53
C THR A 80 -0.38 -15.45 -2.15
N TRP A 81 -0.15 -16.52 -1.38
CA TRP A 81 0.30 -17.79 -1.96
C TRP A 81 0.11 -19.07 -1.11
N PRO A 82 -0.39 -20.19 -1.69
CA PRO A 82 -1.01 -20.26 -3.01
C PRO A 82 -2.33 -19.48 -2.98
N SER A 83 -2.69 -18.81 -4.09
CA SER A 83 -4.04 -18.27 -4.22
C SER A 83 -5.00 -19.45 -4.04
N TRP A 84 -5.90 -19.39 -3.05
CA TRP A 84 -6.84 -20.49 -2.78
C TRP A 84 -7.75 -20.78 -3.99
N ASN A 85 -7.79 -19.85 -4.96
CA ASN A 85 -8.46 -19.98 -6.26
C ASN A 85 -7.64 -20.71 -7.33
N GLY A 86 -6.50 -21.34 -6.98
CA GLY A 86 -5.77 -22.25 -7.88
C GLY A 86 -5.06 -21.60 -9.06
N GLY A 87 -4.92 -20.27 -9.07
CA GLY A 87 -4.18 -19.55 -10.09
C GLY A 87 -2.68 -19.54 -9.77
N HIS A 88 -1.85 -19.97 -10.73
CA HIS A 88 -0.40 -19.72 -10.72
C HIS A 88 -0.06 -18.24 -10.98
N GLU A 89 -1.07 -17.43 -11.27
CA GLU A 89 -0.94 -16.00 -11.46
C GLU A 89 -0.77 -15.33 -10.09
N ILE A 90 0.30 -14.54 -9.95
CA ILE A 90 0.44 -13.59 -8.85
C ILE A 90 -0.79 -12.69 -8.93
N PRO A 91 -1.69 -12.68 -7.91
CA PRO A 91 -2.88 -11.86 -7.96
C PRO A 91 -2.51 -10.42 -8.33
N SER A 92 -3.24 -9.82 -9.28
CA SER A 92 -3.02 -8.43 -9.65
C SER A 92 -3.13 -7.60 -8.37
N ARG A 93 -2.02 -6.95 -7.99
CA ARG A 93 -1.76 -6.45 -6.63
C ARG A 93 -2.60 -5.22 -6.24
N GLY A 94 -3.71 -4.97 -6.92
CA GLY A 94 -4.52 -3.77 -6.75
C GLY A 94 -6.00 -4.06 -6.92
N ASP A 95 -6.80 -3.42 -6.07
CA ASP A 95 -8.23 -3.33 -6.24
C ASP A 95 -8.54 -2.59 -7.55
N PRO A 96 -9.27 -3.20 -8.51
CA PRO A 96 -9.69 -2.53 -9.75
C PRO A 96 -10.43 -1.21 -9.51
N ALA A 97 -11.13 -1.06 -8.39
CA ALA A 97 -11.82 0.18 -8.05
C ALA A 97 -10.87 1.35 -7.76
N LEU A 98 -9.62 1.06 -7.38
CA LEU A 98 -8.57 2.03 -7.09
C LEU A 98 -7.57 2.17 -8.26
N ASP A 99 -7.92 1.67 -9.45
CA ASP A 99 -7.06 1.76 -10.62
C ASP A 99 -7.12 3.16 -11.25
N VAL A 100 -6.36 4.09 -10.69
CA VAL A 100 -6.27 5.48 -11.17
C VAL A 100 -5.75 5.50 -12.61
N PRO A 101 -6.44 6.15 -13.56
CA PRO A 101 -5.97 6.27 -14.93
C PRO A 101 -4.73 7.16 -14.99
N THR A 102 -3.78 6.84 -15.87
CA THR A 102 -2.54 7.60 -16.02
C THR A 102 -2.14 7.73 -17.48
N ILE A 103 -1.41 8.80 -17.84
CA ILE A 103 -0.94 8.98 -19.23
C ILE A 103 0.34 8.18 -19.54
N GLY A 104 0.96 7.57 -18.52
CA GLY A 104 2.12 6.69 -18.64
C GLY A 104 1.93 5.42 -17.81
N ASP A 105 2.69 4.37 -18.12
CA ASP A 105 2.56 3.04 -17.49
C ASP A 105 3.79 2.65 -16.64
N ARG A 106 4.92 3.35 -16.79
CA ARG A 106 6.16 3.07 -16.06
C ARG A 106 6.02 3.49 -14.60
N ALA A 107 6.25 2.55 -13.69
CA ALA A 107 6.06 2.73 -12.26
C ALA A 107 7.38 3.05 -11.55
N ILE A 108 7.35 4.01 -10.63
CA ILE A 108 8.40 4.19 -9.62
C ILE A 108 7.72 4.26 -8.25
N ASN A 109 8.14 3.39 -7.33
CA ASN A 109 7.78 3.52 -5.91
C ASN A 109 8.80 4.43 -5.24
N LEU A 110 8.35 5.41 -4.46
CA LEU A 110 9.23 6.43 -3.90
C LEU A 110 9.35 6.33 -2.39
N SER A 111 8.23 6.26 -1.68
CA SER A 111 8.23 6.24 -0.23
C SER A 111 7.04 5.48 0.32
N THR A 112 7.24 4.85 1.47
CA THR A 112 6.17 4.35 2.33
C THR A 112 6.37 4.91 3.73
N THR A 113 5.34 5.52 4.29
CA THR A 113 5.31 5.97 5.68
C THR A 113 4.33 5.12 6.47
N TRP A 114 4.71 4.75 7.68
CA TRP A 114 3.88 3.97 8.58
C TRP A 114 3.59 4.77 9.86
N GLU A 115 2.34 4.70 10.30
CA GLU A 115 1.91 5.17 11.62
C GLU A 115 1.39 3.96 12.40
N PHE A 116 2.03 3.65 13.54
CA PHE A 116 1.62 2.55 14.42
C PHE A 116 0.88 3.13 15.61
N LEU A 117 -0.43 2.95 15.63
CA LEU A 117 -1.32 3.59 16.60
C LEU A 117 -1.55 2.72 17.84
N ARG A 118 -1.58 1.40 17.64
CA ARG A 118 -1.74 0.40 18.69
C ARG A 118 -0.83 -0.80 18.42
N PRO A 119 -0.34 -1.48 19.48
CA PRO A 119 0.37 -2.75 19.30
C PRO A 119 -0.53 -3.80 18.68
N ILE A 120 -0.04 -4.45 17.63
CA ILE A 120 -0.66 -5.64 17.04
C ILE A 120 -0.25 -6.84 17.88
N LYS A 121 -1.20 -7.59 18.39
CA LYS A 121 -0.97 -8.67 19.36
C LYS A 121 -1.11 -10.04 18.71
N VAL A 122 -0.34 -11.01 19.19
CA VAL A 122 -0.56 -12.42 18.82
C VAL A 122 -1.99 -12.81 19.17
N GLY A 123 -2.70 -13.43 18.22
CA GLY A 123 -4.12 -13.77 18.32
C GLY A 123 -5.06 -12.76 17.68
N ASP A 124 -4.64 -11.52 17.41
CA ASP A 124 -5.49 -10.53 16.74
C ASP A 124 -5.89 -11.03 15.35
N ARG A 125 -7.12 -10.71 14.92
CA ARG A 125 -7.55 -10.90 13.54
C ARG A 125 -7.60 -9.55 12.86
N LEU A 126 -6.71 -9.35 11.89
CA LEU A 126 -6.60 -8.07 11.22
C LEU A 126 -7.42 -8.05 9.93
N TRP A 127 -7.89 -6.87 9.59
CA TRP A 127 -8.41 -6.57 8.25
C TRP A 127 -7.85 -5.23 7.77
N SER A 128 -7.82 -5.05 6.45
CA SER A 128 -7.31 -3.85 5.81
C SER A 128 -8.31 -3.26 4.84
N GLN A 129 -8.23 -1.94 4.64
CA GLN A 129 -8.97 -1.25 3.60
C GLN A 129 -8.06 -0.20 2.94
N PRO A 130 -7.76 -0.34 1.64
CA PRO A 130 -7.00 0.64 0.88
C PRO A 130 -7.89 1.80 0.43
N SER A 131 -7.26 2.91 0.09
CA SER A 131 -7.89 4.10 -0.46
C SER A 131 -6.88 4.95 -1.22
N VAL A 132 -7.35 5.85 -2.07
CA VAL A 132 -6.49 6.86 -2.71
C VAL A 132 -6.56 8.14 -1.88
N ALA A 133 -5.45 8.53 -1.27
CA ALA A 133 -5.35 9.72 -0.44
C ALA A 133 -5.15 10.99 -1.27
N ASP A 134 -4.41 10.92 -2.38
CA ASP A 134 -4.24 12.04 -3.30
C ASP A 134 -3.76 11.59 -4.70
N VAL A 135 -4.02 12.42 -5.70
CA VAL A 135 -3.51 12.29 -7.07
C VAL A 135 -3.11 13.68 -7.56
N PHE A 136 -1.90 13.83 -8.09
CA PHE A 136 -1.44 15.12 -8.60
C PHE A 136 -0.39 14.96 -9.70
N VAL A 137 -0.20 16.01 -10.50
CA VAL A 137 0.87 16.06 -11.50
C VAL A 137 2.04 16.82 -10.91
N LYS A 138 3.25 16.25 -10.98
CA LYS A 138 4.47 16.92 -10.58
C LYS A 138 5.63 16.47 -11.46
N PRO A 139 6.40 17.40 -12.05
CA PRO A 139 7.47 17.06 -12.97
C PRO A 139 8.58 16.26 -12.28
N ILE A 140 9.14 15.31 -13.01
CA ILE A 140 10.41 14.65 -12.70
C ILE A 140 11.36 14.82 -13.89
N ARG A 141 12.64 14.51 -13.68
CA ARG A 141 13.65 14.58 -14.76
C ARG A 141 13.29 13.76 -16.00
N LEU A 142 12.54 12.67 -15.82
CA LEU A 142 12.16 11.75 -16.90
C LEU A 142 10.88 12.19 -17.65
N ASP A 143 9.98 12.91 -17.00
CA ASP A 143 8.67 13.26 -17.54
C ASP A 143 8.12 14.50 -16.81
N PRO A 144 7.89 15.62 -17.52
CA PRO A 144 7.31 16.83 -16.93
C PRO A 144 5.85 16.67 -16.48
N ASN A 145 5.14 15.66 -16.99
CA ASN A 145 3.74 15.36 -16.65
C ASN A 145 3.60 14.04 -15.89
N ALA A 146 4.59 13.65 -15.09
CA ALA A 146 4.48 12.46 -14.24
C ALA A 146 3.29 12.58 -13.26
N ILE A 147 2.52 11.50 -13.18
CA ILE A 147 1.32 11.41 -12.33
C ILE A 147 1.70 10.74 -11.01
N TRP A 148 1.52 11.46 -9.92
CA TRP A 148 1.82 11.00 -8.57
C TRP A 148 0.54 10.54 -7.90
N ILE A 149 0.63 9.40 -7.22
CA ILE A 149 -0.50 8.75 -6.56
C ILE A 149 -0.06 8.42 -5.14
N VAL A 150 -0.84 8.90 -4.17
CA VAL A 150 -0.67 8.59 -2.76
C VAL A 150 -1.77 7.62 -2.37
N ASN A 151 -1.41 6.38 -2.08
CA ASN A 151 -2.32 5.37 -1.57
C ASN A 151 -2.24 5.33 -0.04
N GLU A 152 -3.38 5.17 0.63
CA GLU A 152 -3.46 4.95 2.08
C GLU A 152 -4.16 3.62 2.35
N THR A 153 -3.51 2.75 3.13
CA THR A 153 -4.12 1.54 3.66
C THR A 153 -4.26 1.66 5.16
N ARG A 154 -5.48 1.43 5.66
CA ARG A 154 -5.78 1.38 7.09
C ARG A 154 -5.96 -0.06 7.54
N PHE A 155 -5.44 -0.37 8.72
CA PHE A 155 -5.44 -1.70 9.32
C PHE A 155 -6.17 -1.67 10.65
N TYR A 156 -7.04 -2.65 10.87
CA TYR A 156 -7.90 -2.74 12.05
C TYR A 156 -7.83 -4.14 12.65
N ASN A 157 -8.11 -4.27 13.95
CA ASN A 157 -8.24 -5.57 14.63
C ASN A 157 -9.70 -6.08 14.65
N GLN A 158 -9.94 -7.19 15.36
CA GLN A 158 -11.26 -7.82 15.50
C GLN A 158 -12.30 -6.95 16.21
N ASP A 159 -11.85 -5.94 16.96
CA ASP A 159 -12.69 -5.01 17.72
C ASP A 159 -12.90 -3.69 16.94
N ASP A 160 -12.58 -3.69 15.65
CA ASP A 160 -12.61 -2.54 14.73
C ASP A 160 -11.76 -1.34 15.21
N GLU A 161 -10.74 -1.59 16.03
CA GLU A 161 -9.79 -0.56 16.43
C GLU A 161 -8.72 -0.38 15.34
N LEU A 162 -8.48 0.87 14.94
CA LEU A 162 -7.40 1.21 14.01
C LEU A 162 -6.04 0.97 14.69
N VAL A 163 -5.24 0.04 14.14
CA VAL A 163 -3.93 -0.35 14.67
C VAL A 163 -2.77 0.27 13.92
N ALA A 164 -2.89 0.45 12.60
CA ALA A 164 -1.85 1.05 11.78
C ALA A 164 -2.41 1.76 10.54
N ILE A 165 -1.63 2.70 10.02
CA ILE A 165 -1.86 3.36 8.73
C ILE A 165 -0.57 3.26 7.92
N SER A 166 -0.67 2.85 6.66
CA SER A 166 0.41 2.91 5.68
C SER A 166 0.04 3.90 4.59
N ARG A 167 0.92 4.85 4.29
CA ARG A 167 0.81 5.69 3.09
C ARG A 167 1.95 5.39 2.14
N ASN A 168 1.64 5.00 0.92
CA ASN A 168 2.61 4.77 -0.13
C ASN A 168 2.48 5.82 -1.24
N THR A 169 3.59 6.48 -1.55
CA THR A 169 3.69 7.42 -2.68
C THR A 169 4.44 6.74 -3.81
N GLY A 170 3.76 6.63 -4.95
CA GLY A 170 4.34 6.20 -6.20
C GLY A 170 4.04 7.20 -7.31
N LEU A 171 4.68 7.00 -8.45
CA LEU A 171 4.34 7.74 -9.66
C LEU A 171 4.27 6.83 -10.88
N ARG A 172 3.54 7.33 -11.88
CA ARG A 172 3.54 6.84 -13.25
C ARG A 172 4.14 7.90 -14.16
N HIS A 173 4.99 7.45 -15.06
CA HIS A 173 5.58 8.31 -16.09
C HIS A 173 5.54 7.63 -17.46
N ARG A 174 5.61 8.44 -18.51
CA ARG A 174 5.68 8.01 -19.90
C ARG A 174 7.08 7.51 -20.24
N GLU A 175 7.19 6.71 -21.29
CA GLU A 175 8.52 6.32 -21.79
C GLU A 175 9.18 7.46 -22.59
N PRO A 176 10.52 7.46 -22.74
CA PRO A 176 11.24 8.58 -23.34
C PRO A 176 10.72 9.00 -24.73
N GLY A 177 10.39 8.05 -25.61
CA GLY A 177 9.88 8.36 -26.95
C GLY A 177 8.51 9.06 -26.94
N GLU A 178 7.66 8.78 -25.96
CA GLU A 178 6.36 9.45 -25.79
C GLU A 178 6.55 10.89 -25.29
N VAL A 179 7.52 11.10 -24.40
CA VAL A 179 7.89 12.43 -23.90
C VAL A 179 8.50 13.27 -25.02
N GLU A 180 9.36 12.69 -25.86
CA GLU A 180 9.94 13.39 -27.02
C GLU A 180 8.89 13.78 -28.06
N ALA A 181 7.93 12.89 -28.34
CA ALA A 181 6.86 13.15 -29.30
C ALA A 181 5.85 14.20 -28.82
N SER A 182 5.60 14.27 -27.51
CA SER A 182 4.71 15.25 -26.90
C SER A 182 5.27 15.67 -25.54
N PRO A 183 6.09 16.74 -25.47
CA PRO A 183 6.74 17.13 -24.23
C PRO A 183 5.78 17.51 -23.10
N ASP A 184 4.73 18.29 -23.41
CA ASP A 184 3.74 18.75 -22.43
C ASP A 184 2.29 18.59 -22.93
N PRO A 185 1.78 17.36 -23.08
CA PRO A 185 0.41 17.13 -23.54
C PRO A 185 -0.66 17.66 -22.59
N LEU A 186 -0.33 17.89 -21.31
CA LEU A 186 -1.29 18.43 -20.33
C LEU A 186 -1.27 19.97 -20.29
N GLY A 187 -0.34 20.63 -20.99
CA GLY A 187 -0.23 22.09 -21.01
C GLY A 187 0.04 22.71 -19.64
N LEU A 188 0.75 21.99 -18.76
CA LEU A 188 0.97 22.40 -17.37
C LEU A 188 2.29 23.15 -17.15
N GLN A 189 3.15 23.25 -18.17
CA GLN A 189 4.48 23.88 -18.06
C GLN A 189 4.48 25.39 -18.36
N GLU A 190 3.38 25.98 -18.86
CA GLU A 190 3.27 27.41 -19.22
C GLU A 190 2.45 28.27 -18.22
N LYS A 191 2.50 27.96 -16.92
CA LYS A 191 1.99 28.86 -15.86
C LYS A 191 3.06 29.20 -14.83
#